data_AF-A0A0W4ZQF4-F1
#
_entry.id   AF-A0A0W4ZQF4-F1
#
_cell.length_a   1.000
_cell.length_b   1.000
_cell.length_c   1.000
_cell.angle_alpha   90.00
_cell.angle_beta   90.00
_cell.angle_gamma   90.00
#
_symmetry.space_group_name_H-M   'P 1'
#
loop_
_entity.id
_entity.type
_entity.pdbx_description
1 polymer ?
#
loop_
_entity_poly.entity_id
_entity_poly.type
_entity_poly.pdbx_seq_one_letter_code
_entity_poly.pdbx_strand_id
1 'polypeptide(L)'
;MIENEDNIYQGNHDKQRDLTRNLKNKEIFQKYSPHLKTDIQRQRKRQPLEKFHQEHTIPYLRQQIRRIPRSVINKRWTRISESSLIQIVEILKDIQRSVIMSIRHKTRRMDAQRNLNIMINKIRDRLSRLLVPSSKEQYNYEKLKEKNQELESILISNLEQISRLEKVLSHEKHLLSKEEANFRDLTKNAQHDEKSKKQIKRLHPLLGLQDDQIEQKFSSAQINLNENNSLAFDISDDKSFINLERQVKQYVNNMKSNSIRAGKIMQLSQKAQVTLLKILTSYDHFLSHKISIDTCI
;
A
#
# COMPACT_ATOMS: atom_id res chain seq x y z
N MET A 1 -24.13 50.34 -7.98
CA MET A 1 -24.13 49.13 -7.12
C MET A 1 -22.74 48.53 -7.20
N ILE A 2 -21.88 48.95 -6.28
CA ILE A 2 -20.48 48.52 -6.16
C ILE A 2 -20.36 48.07 -4.71
N GLU A 3 -20.25 46.76 -4.46
CA GLU A 3 -19.75 46.23 -3.20
C GLU A 3 -19.03 44.90 -3.45
N ASN A 4 -17.92 44.74 -2.73
CA ASN A 4 -17.22 43.50 -2.33
C ASN A 4 -15.89 43.18 -3.03
N GLU A 5 -14.82 43.92 -2.68
CA GLU A 5 -13.41 43.54 -2.87
C GLU A 5 -12.54 43.60 -1.58
N ASP A 6 -13.14 43.51 -0.38
CA ASP A 6 -12.39 43.75 0.88
C ASP A 6 -11.83 42.50 1.60
N ASN A 7 -11.73 41.32 0.98
CA ASN A 7 -11.36 40.09 1.70
C ASN A 7 -10.02 39.43 1.34
N ILE A 8 -9.10 40.14 0.68
CA ILE A 8 -7.81 39.57 0.23
C ILE A 8 -6.62 40.00 1.11
N TYR A 9 -6.77 40.98 2.00
CA TYR A 9 -5.63 41.53 2.77
C TYR A 9 -5.43 40.97 4.19
N GLN A 10 -6.36 40.20 4.76
CA GLN A 10 -6.15 39.62 6.11
C GLN A 10 -5.18 38.42 6.14
N GLY A 11 -5.01 37.67 5.05
CA GLY A 11 -4.28 36.39 5.04
C GLY A 11 -2.74 36.47 5.05
N ASN A 12 -2.16 37.67 4.85
CA ASN A 12 -0.70 37.85 4.79
C ASN A 12 -0.07 38.30 6.11
N HIS A 13 -0.83 38.89 7.03
CA HIS A 13 -0.31 39.35 8.32
C HIS A 13 -0.04 38.21 9.31
N ASP A 14 -0.81 37.12 9.25
CA ASP A 14 -0.63 35.98 10.15
C ASP A 14 0.59 35.13 9.78
N LYS A 15 0.88 34.95 8.49
CA LYS A 15 2.07 34.22 8.01
C LYS A 15 3.37 34.93 8.41
N GLN A 16 3.40 36.27 8.40
CA GLN A 16 4.58 37.04 8.83
C GLN A 16 4.81 37.00 10.36
N ARG A 17 3.74 36.89 11.16
CA ARG A 17 3.84 36.73 12.62
C ARG A 17 4.40 35.37 13.04
N ASP A 18 4.10 34.31 12.26
CA ASP A 18 4.61 32.97 12.54
C ASP A 18 6.08 32.77 12.13
N LEU A 19 6.52 33.38 11.02
CA LEU A 19 7.92 33.40 10.59
C LEU A 19 8.82 34.12 11.61
N THR A 20 8.36 35.25 12.16
CA THR A 20 9.13 36.06 13.12
C THR A 20 9.19 35.44 14.52
N ARG A 21 8.14 34.72 14.96
CA ARG A 21 8.19 33.89 16.18
C ARG A 21 9.15 32.72 16.05
N ASN A 22 9.22 32.08 14.88
CA ASN A 22 10.13 30.97 14.63
C ASN A 22 11.60 31.40 14.62
N LEU A 23 11.91 32.60 14.09
CA LEU A 23 13.26 33.17 14.10
C LEU A 23 13.72 33.56 15.52
N LYS A 24 12.86 34.20 16.32
CA LYS A 24 13.16 34.52 17.73
C LYS A 24 13.39 33.27 18.57
N ASN A 25 12.60 32.22 18.36
CA ASN A 25 12.81 30.95 19.07
C ASN A 25 14.14 30.29 18.65
N LYS A 26 14.53 30.36 17.37
CA LYS A 26 15.81 29.84 16.87
C LYS A 26 17.02 30.55 17.48
N GLU A 27 16.92 31.86 17.70
CA GLU A 27 17.96 32.67 18.35
C GLU A 27 18.05 32.43 19.86
N ILE A 28 16.91 32.18 20.53
CA ILE A 28 16.87 31.84 21.96
C ILE A 28 17.51 30.46 22.20
N PHE A 29 17.26 29.47 21.34
CA PHE A 29 17.95 28.17 21.40
C PHE A 29 19.45 28.23 21.07
N GLN A 30 19.90 29.25 20.34
CA GLN A 30 21.32 29.46 20.04
C GLN A 30 22.13 30.02 21.20
N LYS A 31 21.49 30.66 22.19
CA LYS A 31 22.17 31.34 23.31
C LYS A 31 22.50 30.45 24.51
N TYR A 32 21.87 29.28 24.66
CA TYR A 32 21.93 28.48 25.90
C TYR A 32 22.61 27.10 25.80
N SER A 33 23.24 26.74 24.68
CA SER A 33 24.04 25.50 24.65
C SER A 33 25.01 25.41 23.47
N PRO A 34 26.25 25.91 23.61
CA PRO A 34 27.28 25.77 22.57
C PRO A 34 27.88 24.35 22.50
N HIS A 35 27.63 23.48 23.48
CA HIS A 35 28.30 22.16 23.62
C HIS A 35 27.60 21.01 22.87
N LEU A 36 26.31 21.14 22.52
CA LEU A 36 25.55 20.09 21.82
C LEU A 36 25.76 20.10 20.30
N LYS A 37 26.49 21.09 19.75
CA LYS A 37 26.77 21.19 18.31
C LYS A 37 27.87 20.24 17.85
N THR A 38 28.79 19.83 18.71
CA THR A 38 29.95 19.03 18.30
C THR A 38 29.64 17.55 18.06
N ASP A 39 28.62 17.00 18.72
CA ASP A 39 28.31 15.57 18.60
C ASP A 39 27.26 15.26 17.53
N ILE A 40 26.29 16.15 17.32
CA ILE A 40 25.28 16.00 16.25
C ILE A 40 25.90 16.25 14.85
N GLN A 41 26.97 17.04 14.75
CA GLN A 41 27.68 17.29 13.50
C GLN A 41 28.72 16.22 13.12
N ARG A 42 29.17 15.36 14.06
CA ARG A 42 30.16 14.32 13.76
C ARG A 42 29.57 13.02 13.22
N GLN A 43 28.30 12.72 13.49
CA GLN A 43 27.64 11.52 12.94
C GLN A 43 26.90 11.74 11.61
N ARG A 44 26.87 12.97 11.08
CA ARG A 44 26.43 13.25 9.69
C ARG A 44 27.59 13.31 8.70
N LYS A 45 28.65 12.52 8.94
CA LYS A 45 29.65 12.23 7.90
C LYS A 45 29.01 11.30 6.86
N ARG A 46 28.43 11.94 5.85
CA ARG A 46 28.37 11.50 4.45
C ARG A 46 28.04 10.01 4.28
N GLN A 47 26.77 9.66 4.47
CA GLN A 47 26.18 8.80 3.44
C GLN A 47 25.69 9.73 2.34
N PRO A 48 26.21 9.61 1.10
CA PRO A 48 25.57 10.25 -0.03
C PRO A 48 24.10 9.84 0.00
N LEU A 49 23.19 10.80 0.07
CA LEU A 49 21.83 10.60 -0.40
C LEU A 49 21.98 10.29 -1.89
N GLU A 50 22.20 9.02 -2.21
CA GLU A 50 21.95 8.47 -3.53
C GLU A 50 20.48 8.77 -3.80
N LYS A 51 20.28 9.87 -4.53
CA LYS A 51 19.05 10.15 -5.22
C LYS A 51 18.85 8.97 -6.16
N PHE A 52 18.13 7.95 -5.71
CA PHE A 52 17.55 6.93 -6.58
C PHE A 52 16.39 7.54 -7.38
N HIS A 53 16.63 8.67 -8.05
CA HIS A 53 15.93 8.98 -9.28
C HIS A 53 16.75 8.30 -10.38
N GLN A 54 16.72 6.96 -10.40
CA GLN A 54 16.92 6.28 -11.65
C GLN A 54 15.77 6.78 -12.53
N GLU A 55 16.04 7.72 -13.42
CA GLU A 55 15.15 8.01 -14.53
C GLU A 55 15.01 6.68 -15.29
N HIS A 56 13.97 5.93 -14.98
CA HIS A 56 13.62 4.73 -15.73
C HIS A 56 13.15 5.25 -17.07
N THR A 57 14.08 5.45 -18.01
CA THR A 57 13.74 5.73 -19.41
C THR A 57 12.96 4.53 -19.90
N ILE A 58 11.64 4.67 -19.93
CA ILE A 58 10.76 3.61 -20.43
C ILE A 58 11.25 3.31 -21.86
N PRO A 59 11.70 2.08 -22.15
CA PRO A 59 12.18 1.74 -23.48
C PRO A 59 10.99 1.86 -24.44
N TYR A 60 10.97 2.92 -25.23
CA TYR A 60 9.97 3.11 -26.26
C TYR A 60 10.41 2.33 -27.50
N LEU A 61 9.46 1.61 -28.10
CA LEU A 61 9.72 0.94 -29.38
C LEU A 61 9.95 2.00 -30.46
N ARG A 62 11.14 1.97 -31.07
CA ARG A 62 11.43 2.81 -32.23
C ARG A 62 10.84 2.20 -33.48
N GLN A 63 10.08 2.99 -34.25
CA GLN A 63 9.61 2.56 -35.55
C GLN A 63 10.80 2.27 -36.46
N GLN A 64 10.93 1.03 -36.94
CA GLN A 64 11.97 0.64 -37.89
C GLN A 64 11.33 0.36 -39.25
N ILE A 65 11.64 1.19 -40.25
CA ILE A 65 11.23 0.95 -41.64
C ILE A 65 12.29 0.08 -42.31
N ARG A 66 11.90 -1.08 -42.83
CA ARG A 66 12.78 -2.00 -43.57
C ARG A 66 12.29 -2.17 -45.00
N ARG A 67 13.18 -2.06 -45.98
CA ARG A 67 12.89 -2.42 -47.38
C ARG A 67 13.05 -3.93 -47.54
N ILE A 68 11.98 -4.61 -47.97
CA ILE A 68 11.96 -6.07 -48.11
C ILE A 68 11.84 -6.41 -49.61
N PRO A 69 12.75 -7.21 -50.18
CA PRO A 69 12.66 -7.61 -51.58
C PRO A 69 11.46 -8.54 -51.82
N ARG A 70 10.83 -8.43 -53.00
CA ARG A 70 9.64 -9.22 -53.36
C ARG A 70 9.86 -10.74 -53.30
N SER A 71 11.09 -11.20 -53.55
CA SER A 71 11.47 -12.61 -53.41
C SER A 71 11.35 -13.13 -51.98
N VAL A 72 11.62 -12.29 -50.97
CA VAL A 72 11.47 -12.65 -49.55
C VAL A 72 10.00 -12.67 -49.13
N ILE A 73 9.18 -11.78 -49.69
CA ILE A 73 7.72 -11.77 -49.47
C ILE A 73 7.12 -13.09 -49.95
N ASN A 74 7.37 -13.46 -51.20
CA ASN A 74 6.78 -14.67 -51.78
C ASN A 74 7.27 -15.97 -51.12
N LYS A 75 8.50 -15.97 -50.56
CA LYS A 75 9.10 -17.17 -49.94
C LYS A 75 8.80 -17.30 -48.44
N ARG A 76 8.71 -16.19 -47.69
CA ARG A 76 8.58 -16.21 -46.22
C ARG A 76 7.21 -15.81 -45.71
N TRP A 77 6.41 -15.10 -46.50
CA TRP A 77 5.09 -14.65 -46.06
C TRP A 77 4.06 -15.69 -46.44
N THR A 78 3.31 -16.12 -45.45
CA THR A 78 2.26 -17.13 -45.62
C THR A 78 0.91 -16.44 -45.67
N ARG A 79 -0.07 -17.07 -46.32
CA ARG A 79 -1.46 -16.64 -46.20
C ARG A 79 -1.91 -16.83 -44.75
N ILE A 80 -2.86 -16.00 -44.33
CA ILE A 80 -3.49 -16.13 -43.01
C ILE A 80 -4.18 -17.49 -42.93
N SER A 81 -4.08 -18.16 -41.77
CA SER A 81 -4.77 -19.43 -41.55
C SER A 81 -6.30 -19.22 -41.56
N GLU A 82 -7.06 -20.15 -42.12
CA GLU A 82 -8.53 -20.04 -42.15
C GLU A 82 -9.11 -19.96 -40.73
N SER A 83 -8.51 -20.66 -39.76
CA SER A 83 -8.89 -20.58 -38.33
C SER A 83 -8.79 -19.15 -37.79
N SER A 84 -7.68 -18.47 -38.06
CA SER A 84 -7.51 -17.06 -37.65
C SER A 84 -8.49 -16.12 -38.39
N LEU A 85 -8.82 -16.39 -39.65
CA LEU A 85 -9.81 -15.60 -40.39
C LEU A 85 -11.20 -15.73 -39.77
N ILE A 86 -11.60 -16.93 -39.35
CA ILE A 86 -12.87 -17.17 -38.68
C ILE A 86 -12.92 -16.38 -37.37
N GLN A 87 -11.86 -16.44 -36.55
CA GLN A 87 -11.77 -15.69 -35.29
C GLN A 87 -11.87 -14.17 -35.52
N ILE A 88 -11.18 -13.63 -36.53
CA ILE A 88 -11.26 -12.20 -36.85
C ILE A 88 -12.68 -11.82 -37.28
N VAL A 89 -13.34 -12.64 -38.10
CA VAL A 89 -14.71 -12.40 -38.53
C VAL A 89 -15.69 -12.47 -37.36
N GLU A 90 -15.47 -13.37 -36.40
CA GLU A 90 -16.26 -13.48 -35.17
C GLU A 90 -16.13 -12.21 -34.32
N ILE A 91 -14.90 -11.74 -34.06
CA ILE A 91 -14.66 -10.48 -33.34
C ILE A 91 -15.35 -9.30 -34.05
N LEU A 92 -15.27 -9.23 -35.38
CA LEU A 92 -15.93 -8.18 -36.15
C LEU A 92 -17.47 -8.26 -36.05
N LYS A 93 -18.04 -9.46 -35.98
CA LYS A 93 -19.48 -9.68 -35.75
C LYS A 93 -19.91 -9.27 -34.34
N ASP A 94 -19.08 -9.52 -33.34
CA ASP A 94 -19.36 -9.09 -31.96
C ASP A 94 -19.35 -7.57 -31.84
N ILE A 95 -18.37 -6.91 -32.46
CA ILE A 95 -18.32 -5.45 -32.55
C ILE A 95 -19.53 -4.92 -33.31
N GLN A 96 -19.87 -5.52 -34.45
CA GLN A 96 -21.05 -5.18 -35.22
C GLN A 96 -22.32 -5.27 -34.35
N ARG A 97 -22.48 -6.31 -33.52
CA ARG A 97 -23.63 -6.45 -32.63
C ARG A 97 -23.74 -5.27 -31.66
N SER A 98 -22.62 -4.88 -31.03
CA SER A 98 -22.57 -3.70 -30.14
C SER A 98 -23.00 -2.42 -30.85
N VAL A 99 -22.49 -2.19 -32.07
CA VAL A 99 -22.83 -1.01 -32.89
C VAL A 99 -24.30 -1.03 -33.34
N ILE A 100 -24.85 -2.18 -33.71
CA ILE A 100 -26.26 -2.31 -34.10
C ILE A 100 -27.19 -2.03 -32.91
N MET A 101 -26.81 -2.48 -31.71
CA MET A 101 -27.61 -2.26 -30.49
C MET A 101 -27.62 -0.80 -30.06
N SER A 102 -26.59 0.00 -30.38
CA SER A 102 -26.56 1.43 -30.06
C SER A 102 -27.50 2.27 -30.95
N ILE A 103 -27.86 1.79 -32.14
CA ILE A 103 -28.75 2.51 -33.07
C ILE A 103 -30.20 2.36 -32.63
N ARG A 104 -30.86 3.48 -32.31
CA ARG A 104 -32.26 3.53 -31.85
C ARG A 104 -33.30 3.21 -32.94
N HIS A 105 -33.09 3.68 -34.16
CA HIS A 105 -34.07 3.55 -35.26
C HIS A 105 -33.98 2.19 -35.97
N LYS A 106 -35.12 1.51 -36.15
CA LYS A 106 -35.19 0.15 -36.74
C LYS A 106 -34.75 0.10 -38.21
N THR A 107 -35.12 1.08 -39.02
CA THR A 107 -34.73 1.15 -40.45
C THR A 107 -33.22 1.33 -40.61
N ARG A 108 -32.66 2.34 -39.92
CA ARG A 108 -31.20 2.58 -39.89
C ARG A 108 -30.42 1.40 -39.31
N ARG A 109 -31.00 0.65 -38.37
CA ARG A 109 -30.40 -0.56 -37.81
C ARG A 109 -30.25 -1.66 -38.87
N MET A 110 -31.28 -1.88 -39.69
CA MET A 110 -31.24 -2.86 -40.78
C MET A 110 -30.24 -2.46 -41.88
N ASP A 111 -30.20 -1.17 -42.24
CA ASP A 111 -29.26 -0.66 -43.24
C ASP A 111 -27.82 -0.76 -42.76
N ALA A 112 -27.56 -0.39 -41.50
CA ALA A 112 -26.26 -0.54 -40.87
C ALA A 112 -25.83 -2.01 -40.81
N GLN A 113 -26.73 -2.92 -40.42
CA GLN A 113 -26.45 -4.35 -40.39
C GLN A 113 -26.06 -4.88 -41.78
N ARG A 114 -26.80 -4.48 -42.82
CA ARG A 114 -26.51 -4.88 -44.21
C ARG A 114 -25.15 -4.36 -44.67
N ASN A 115 -24.87 -3.08 -44.44
CA ASN A 115 -23.62 -2.44 -44.86
C ASN A 115 -22.40 -3.02 -44.11
N LEU A 116 -22.54 -3.24 -42.81
CA LEU A 116 -21.49 -3.85 -41.98
C LEU A 116 -21.22 -5.29 -42.41
N ASN A 117 -22.25 -6.09 -42.69
CA ASN A 117 -22.05 -7.45 -43.22
C ASN A 117 -21.30 -7.46 -44.56
N ILE A 118 -21.64 -6.54 -45.48
CA ILE A 118 -20.92 -6.41 -46.76
C ILE A 118 -19.45 -6.03 -46.49
N MET A 119 -19.20 -5.13 -45.55
CA MET A 119 -17.84 -4.72 -45.20
C MET A 119 -17.03 -5.86 -44.56
N ILE A 120 -17.63 -6.63 -43.64
CA ILE A 120 -17.01 -7.79 -43.01
C ILE A 120 -16.63 -8.85 -44.06
N ASN A 121 -17.51 -9.13 -45.02
CA ASN A 121 -17.21 -10.05 -46.12
C ASN A 121 -16.08 -9.52 -47.01
N LYS A 122 -16.09 -8.22 -47.35
CA LYS A 122 -14.99 -7.59 -48.11
C LYS A 122 -13.67 -7.64 -47.35
N ILE A 123 -13.69 -7.47 -46.03
CA ILE A 123 -12.51 -7.57 -45.17
C ILE A 123 -12.00 -9.01 -45.17
N ARG A 124 -12.88 -10.00 -44.99
CA ARG A 124 -12.53 -11.44 -45.09
C ARG A 124 -11.85 -11.76 -46.42
N ASP A 125 -12.44 -11.33 -47.54
CA ASP A 125 -11.92 -11.58 -48.89
C ASP A 125 -10.58 -10.90 -49.15
N ARG A 126 -10.34 -9.72 -48.54
CA ARG A 126 -9.05 -9.04 -48.63
C ARG A 126 -8.01 -9.72 -47.74
N LEU A 127 -8.37 -10.08 -46.51
CA LEU A 127 -7.48 -10.74 -45.55
C LEU A 127 -7.03 -12.12 -46.05
N SER A 128 -7.90 -12.89 -46.70
CA SER A 128 -7.52 -14.20 -47.27
C SER A 128 -6.50 -14.11 -48.40
N ARG A 129 -6.44 -12.97 -49.10
CA ARG A 129 -5.46 -12.69 -50.17
C ARG A 129 -4.18 -12.05 -49.66
N LEU A 130 -4.19 -11.50 -48.44
CA LEU A 130 -3.03 -10.85 -47.87
C LEU A 130 -1.99 -11.88 -47.41
N LEU A 131 -0.75 -11.65 -47.80
CA LEU A 131 0.40 -12.38 -47.30
C LEU A 131 0.87 -11.70 -46.03
N VAL A 132 1.01 -12.48 -44.96
CA VAL A 132 1.45 -11.98 -43.65
C VAL A 132 2.84 -12.54 -43.37
N PRO A 133 3.79 -11.73 -42.85
CA PRO A 133 5.07 -12.23 -42.41
C PRO A 133 4.89 -13.34 -41.38
N SER A 134 5.50 -14.50 -41.62
CA SER A 134 5.61 -15.54 -40.60
C SER A 134 6.56 -15.03 -39.51
N SER A 135 6.01 -14.65 -38.35
CA SER A 135 6.82 -14.28 -37.20
C SER A 135 7.53 -15.52 -36.67
N LYS A 136 8.86 -15.48 -36.62
CA LYS A 136 9.65 -16.52 -35.94
C LYS A 136 9.47 -16.47 -34.43
N GLU A 137 9.09 -15.31 -33.90
CA GLU A 137 8.80 -15.09 -32.50
C GLU A 137 7.31 -15.35 -32.28
N GLN A 138 7.00 -16.44 -31.57
CA GLN A 138 5.65 -16.69 -31.07
C GLN A 138 5.35 -15.64 -29.99
N TYR A 139 4.79 -14.51 -30.40
CA TYR A 139 4.25 -13.52 -29.47
C TYR A 139 3.07 -14.16 -28.73
N ASN A 140 3.35 -14.71 -27.56
CA ASN A 140 2.36 -15.30 -26.69
C ASN A 140 1.64 -14.17 -25.96
N TYR A 141 0.56 -13.66 -26.56
CA TYR A 141 -0.26 -12.61 -25.99
C TYR A 141 -0.71 -12.96 -24.57
N GLU A 142 -1.10 -14.21 -24.32
CA GLU A 142 -1.50 -14.66 -22.97
C GLU A 142 -0.37 -14.52 -21.95
N LYS A 143 0.86 -14.93 -22.29
CA LYS A 143 2.01 -14.75 -21.38
C LYS A 143 2.30 -13.27 -21.11
N LEU A 144 2.16 -12.41 -22.12
CA LEU A 144 2.35 -10.97 -21.95
C LEU A 144 1.25 -10.37 -21.06
N LYS A 145 0.01 -10.82 -21.24
CA LYS A 145 -1.13 -10.41 -20.43
C LYS A 145 -1.00 -10.85 -18.98
N GLU A 146 -0.61 -12.11 -18.75
CA GLU A 146 -0.30 -12.64 -17.41
C GLU A 146 0.78 -11.81 -16.73
N LYS A 147 1.87 -11.49 -17.45
CA LYS A 147 2.94 -10.64 -16.94
C LYS A 147 2.47 -9.23 -16.62
N ASN A 148 1.59 -8.66 -17.44
CA ASN A 148 1.03 -7.34 -17.18
C ASN A 148 0.12 -7.36 -15.95
N GLN A 149 -0.72 -8.38 -15.78
CA GLN A 149 -1.56 -8.56 -14.59
C GLN A 149 -0.73 -8.75 -13.30
N GLU A 150 0.37 -9.51 -13.39
CA GLU A 150 1.33 -9.67 -12.30
C GLU A 150 1.90 -8.30 -11.87
N LEU A 151 2.38 -7.52 -12.84
CA LEU A 151 2.92 -6.17 -12.59
C LEU A 151 1.86 -5.20 -12.04
N GLU A 152 0.64 -5.24 -12.57
CA GLU A 152 -0.48 -4.43 -12.08
C GLU A 152 -0.82 -4.81 -10.63
N SER A 153 -0.83 -6.09 -10.27
CA SER A 153 -1.10 -6.54 -8.90
C SER A 153 -0.02 -6.06 -7.92
N ILE A 154 1.25 -6.10 -8.32
CA ILE A 154 2.37 -5.58 -7.53
C ILE A 154 2.25 -4.06 -7.36
N LEU A 155 1.91 -3.35 -8.44
CA LEU A 155 1.72 -1.90 -8.40
C LEU A 155 0.60 -1.51 -7.44
N ILE A 156 -0.55 -2.18 -7.52
CA ILE A 156 -1.69 -1.92 -6.63
C ILE A 156 -1.29 -2.16 -5.17
N SER A 157 -0.65 -3.30 -4.87
CA SER A 157 -0.19 -3.61 -3.51
C SER A 157 0.79 -2.56 -2.95
N ASN A 158 1.73 -2.09 -3.78
CA ASN A 158 2.67 -1.04 -3.40
C ASN A 158 1.96 0.30 -3.15
N LEU A 159 0.99 0.67 -3.99
CA LEU A 159 0.21 1.89 -3.81
C LEU A 159 -0.63 1.84 -2.52
N GLU A 160 -1.23 0.69 -2.21
CA GLU A 160 -1.95 0.49 -0.94
C GLU A 160 -1.01 0.60 0.26
N GLN A 161 0.19 0.02 0.18
CA GLN A 161 1.21 0.15 1.22
C GLN A 161 1.63 1.61 1.41
N ILE A 162 1.88 2.35 0.34
CA ILE A 162 2.21 3.78 0.41
C ILE A 162 1.08 4.56 1.07
N SER A 163 -0.17 4.35 0.63
CA SER A 163 -1.33 5.02 1.22
C SER A 163 -1.47 4.75 2.73
N ARG A 164 -1.20 3.51 3.15
CA ARG A 164 -1.18 3.14 4.57
C ARG A 164 -0.08 3.88 5.32
N LEU A 165 1.14 3.93 4.78
CA LEU A 165 2.27 4.63 5.39
C LEU A 165 2.01 6.13 5.50
N GLU A 166 1.42 6.76 4.49
CA GLU A 166 1.05 8.18 4.53
C GLU A 166 0.03 8.48 5.62
N LYS A 167 -0.97 7.60 5.81
CA LYS A 167 -1.94 7.72 6.91
C LYS A 167 -1.26 7.59 8.28
N VAL A 168 -0.36 6.63 8.45
CA VAL A 168 0.39 6.46 9.71
C VAL A 168 1.27 7.69 9.98
N LEU A 169 1.98 8.16 8.96
CA LEU A 169 2.88 9.31 9.06
C LEU A 169 2.12 10.60 9.39
N SER A 170 0.95 10.83 8.79
CA SER A 170 0.10 11.98 9.14
C SER A 170 -0.43 11.89 10.58
N HIS A 171 -0.81 10.70 11.03
CA HIS A 171 -1.24 10.47 12.41
C HIS A 171 -0.10 10.73 13.42
N GLU A 172 1.09 10.19 13.17
CA GLU A 172 2.26 10.37 14.03
C GLU A 172 2.70 11.84 14.10
N LYS A 173 2.70 12.55 12.96
CA LYS A 173 2.96 13.99 12.94
C LYS A 173 1.95 14.78 13.78
N HIS A 174 0.68 14.39 13.76
CA HIS A 174 -0.36 15.03 14.57
C HIS A 174 -0.14 14.77 16.06
N LEU A 175 0.20 13.54 16.43
CA LEU A 175 0.54 13.20 17.82
C LEU A 175 1.76 13.99 18.30
N LEU A 176 2.83 14.04 17.50
CA LEU A 176 4.03 14.80 17.83
C LEU A 176 3.72 16.28 18.03
N SER A 177 2.88 16.88 17.17
CA SER A 177 2.46 18.28 17.34
C SER A 177 1.69 18.52 18.64
N LYS A 178 0.91 17.55 19.13
CA LYS A 178 0.22 17.64 20.43
C LYS A 178 1.20 17.53 21.59
N GLU A 179 2.15 16.60 21.51
CA GLU A 179 3.18 16.44 22.54
C GLU A 179 4.07 17.66 22.64
N GLU A 180 4.47 18.25 21.51
CA GLU A 180 5.21 19.51 21.48
C GLU A 180 4.43 20.67 22.12
N ALA A 181 3.11 20.75 21.88
CA ALA A 181 2.26 21.75 22.51
C ALA A 181 2.19 21.55 24.04
N ASN A 182 1.95 20.31 24.49
CA ASN A 182 1.94 19.97 25.92
C ASN A 182 3.28 20.28 26.61
N PHE A 183 4.39 19.93 25.97
CA PHE A 183 5.73 20.24 26.49
C PHE A 183 5.97 21.74 26.61
N ARG A 184 5.52 22.53 25.63
CA ARG A 184 5.60 24.00 25.69
C ARG A 184 4.77 24.59 26.83
N ASP A 185 3.64 23.98 27.17
CA ASP A 185 2.82 24.48 28.27
C ASP A 185 3.37 24.06 29.64
N LEU A 186 3.85 22.81 29.77
CA LEU A 186 4.56 22.37 30.97
C LEU A 186 5.82 23.20 31.25
N THR A 187 6.59 23.54 30.21
CA THR A 187 7.79 24.38 30.37
C THR A 187 7.45 25.81 30.79
N LYS A 188 6.37 26.41 30.27
CA LYS A 188 5.87 27.72 30.76
C LYS A 188 5.43 27.64 32.22
N ASN A 189 4.69 26.60 32.60
CA ASN A 189 4.21 26.41 33.97
C ASN A 189 5.39 26.23 34.94
N ALA A 190 6.36 25.38 34.60
CA ALA A 190 7.57 25.20 35.39
C ALA A 190 8.37 26.51 35.54
N GLN A 191 8.50 27.30 34.47
CA GLN A 191 9.13 28.63 34.54
C GLN A 191 8.35 29.62 35.39
N HIS A 192 7.02 29.56 35.37
CA HIS A 192 6.17 30.39 36.21
C HIS A 192 6.33 30.01 37.69
N ASP A 193 6.30 28.72 38.00
CA ASP A 193 6.51 28.19 39.35
C ASP A 193 7.90 28.54 39.88
N GLU A 194 8.95 28.43 39.06
CA GLU A 194 10.30 28.83 39.46
C GLU A 194 10.37 30.33 39.78
N LYS A 195 9.70 31.18 38.98
CA LYS A 195 9.61 32.62 39.26
C LYS A 195 8.83 32.90 40.54
N SER A 196 7.70 32.23 40.77
CA SER A 196 6.90 32.35 41.98
C SER A 196 7.68 31.90 43.21
N LYS A 197 8.39 30.76 43.15
CA LYS A 197 9.30 30.31 44.21
C LYS A 197 10.42 31.31 44.49
N LYS A 198 11.01 31.92 43.46
CA LYS A 198 12.02 32.99 43.63
C LYS A 198 11.44 34.24 44.29
N GLN A 199 10.19 34.60 44.01
CA GLN A 199 9.50 35.71 44.66
C GLN A 199 9.22 35.39 46.14
N ILE A 200 8.74 34.19 46.45
CA ILE A 200 8.50 33.73 47.83
C ILE A 200 9.81 33.74 48.64
N LYS A 201 10.93 33.27 48.07
CA LYS A 201 12.26 33.30 48.72
C LYS A 201 12.78 34.72 49.01
N ARG A 202 12.25 35.76 48.34
CA ARG A 202 12.59 37.16 48.59
C ARG A 202 11.71 37.82 49.65
N LEU A 203 10.66 37.15 50.11
CA LEU A 203 9.84 37.60 51.23
C LEU A 203 10.60 37.38 52.54
N HIS A 204 10.32 38.21 53.55
CA HIS A 204 10.94 38.11 54.86
C HIS A 204 10.65 36.71 55.47
N PRO A 205 11.57 36.09 56.22
CA PRO A 205 11.41 34.73 56.77
C PRO A 205 10.14 34.48 57.62
N LEU A 206 9.45 35.52 58.09
CA LEU A 206 8.15 35.43 58.79
C LEU A 206 6.93 35.35 57.84
N LEU A 207 7.09 35.73 56.56
CA LEU A 207 6.06 35.69 55.51
C LEU A 207 6.37 34.63 54.43
N GLY A 208 7.62 34.17 54.35
CA GLY A 208 8.01 33.02 53.56
C GLY A 208 7.43 31.77 54.21
N LEU A 209 6.39 31.21 53.61
CA LEU A 209 5.77 29.96 54.04
C LEU A 209 6.85 28.91 54.34
N GLN A 210 6.85 28.47 55.59
CA GLN A 210 7.67 27.41 56.12
C GLN A 210 7.25 26.11 55.40
N ASP A 211 8.05 25.67 54.43
CA ASP A 211 7.79 24.46 53.63
C ASP A 211 7.74 23.18 54.51
N ASP A 212 8.07 23.27 55.79
CA ASP A 212 8.04 22.17 56.75
C ASP A 212 6.63 21.84 57.28
N GLN A 213 5.58 22.61 56.93
CA GLN A 213 4.19 22.34 57.39
C GLN A 213 3.17 22.05 56.27
N ILE A 214 3.59 21.94 55.01
CA ILE A 214 2.73 21.47 53.91
C ILE A 214 3.22 20.10 53.39
N GLU A 215 3.80 19.27 54.26
CA GLU A 215 3.41 17.86 54.24
C GLU A 215 2.06 17.77 54.96
N GLN A 216 1.01 18.26 54.28
CA GLN A 216 -0.33 17.82 54.60
C GLN A 216 -0.29 16.33 54.32
N LYS A 217 -0.10 15.54 55.38
CA LYS A 217 -0.40 14.12 55.41
C LYS A 217 -1.75 13.99 54.71
N PHE A 218 -1.73 13.60 53.45
CA PHE A 218 -2.83 12.85 52.87
C PHE A 218 -2.86 11.58 53.70
N SER A 219 -3.52 11.68 54.85
CA SER A 219 -3.85 10.55 55.67
C SER A 219 -4.71 9.68 54.78
N SER A 220 -4.23 8.47 54.51
CA SER A 220 -4.96 7.41 53.84
C SER A 220 -6.35 7.16 54.46
N ALA A 221 -6.64 7.71 55.65
CA ALA A 221 -7.94 7.68 56.31
C ALA A 221 -8.98 8.68 55.77
N GLN A 222 -8.62 9.66 54.93
CA GLN A 222 -9.61 10.53 54.25
C GLN A 222 -10.05 9.99 52.88
N ILE A 223 -9.37 8.96 52.37
CA ILE A 223 -9.93 8.10 51.33
C ILE A 223 -10.85 7.14 52.08
N ASN A 224 -12.14 7.41 52.03
CA ASN A 224 -13.17 6.52 52.56
C ASN A 224 -13.20 5.23 51.73
N LEU A 225 -12.20 4.35 51.94
CA LEU A 225 -12.19 2.95 51.54
C LEU A 225 -13.03 2.17 52.57
N ASN A 226 -14.30 2.55 52.72
CA ASN A 226 -15.25 1.63 53.31
C ASN A 226 -15.36 0.45 52.35
N GLU A 227 -14.94 -0.73 52.80
CA GLU A 227 -15.12 -2.02 52.11
C GLU A 227 -16.60 -2.37 51.81
N ASN A 228 -17.52 -1.49 52.22
CA ASN A 228 -18.97 -1.61 52.03
C ASN A 228 -19.59 -0.54 51.11
N ASN A 229 -18.80 0.34 50.48
CA ASN A 229 -19.30 1.12 49.35
C ASN A 229 -19.20 0.29 48.08
N SER A 230 -20.23 -0.53 47.90
CA SER A 230 -20.67 -1.05 46.62
C SER A 230 -20.94 0.11 45.65
N LEU A 231 -19.86 0.67 45.06
CA LEU A 231 -19.93 1.25 43.73
C LEU A 231 -19.99 0.06 42.78
N ALA A 232 -21.23 -0.35 42.52
CA ALA A 232 -21.64 -1.42 41.63
C ALA A 232 -21.10 -1.21 40.21
N PHE A 233 -19.84 -1.56 40.00
CA PHE A 233 -19.36 -2.00 38.69
C PHE A 233 -19.24 -3.52 38.79
N ASP A 234 -20.38 -4.21 38.69
CA ASP A 234 -20.35 -5.63 38.41
C ASP A 234 -19.77 -5.78 36.99
N ILE A 235 -18.51 -6.20 36.91
CA ILE A 235 -17.80 -6.45 35.63
C ILE A 235 -18.60 -7.44 34.77
N SER A 236 -19.48 -8.24 35.39
CA SER A 236 -20.42 -9.15 34.74
C SER A 236 -21.53 -8.44 33.95
N ASP A 237 -21.85 -7.18 34.27
CA ASP A 237 -22.90 -6.38 33.59
C ASP A 237 -22.33 -5.38 32.55
N ASP A 238 -21.01 -5.24 32.46
CA ASP A 238 -20.38 -4.39 31.46
C ASP A 238 -20.48 -5.03 30.06
N LYS A 239 -21.41 -4.50 29.24
CA LYS A 239 -21.61 -4.93 27.85
C LYS A 239 -20.32 -4.87 27.01
N SER A 240 -19.41 -3.95 27.31
CA SER A 240 -18.14 -3.84 26.59
C SER A 240 -17.21 -5.00 26.93
N PHE A 241 -17.15 -5.40 28.21
CA PHE A 241 -16.38 -6.54 28.69
C PHE A 241 -16.95 -7.87 28.17
N ILE A 242 -18.27 -8.08 28.24
CA ILE A 242 -18.93 -9.28 27.69
C ILE A 242 -18.66 -9.42 26.19
N ASN A 243 -18.67 -8.31 25.45
CA ASN A 243 -18.36 -8.31 24.02
C ASN A 243 -16.90 -8.66 23.77
N LEU A 244 -15.97 -8.12 24.56
CA LEU A 244 -14.55 -8.43 24.46
C LEU A 244 -14.28 -9.89 24.82
N GLU A 245 -14.88 -10.40 25.89
CA GLU A 245 -14.79 -11.81 26.28
C GLU A 245 -15.34 -12.73 25.17
N ARG A 246 -16.47 -12.36 24.55
CA ARG A 246 -17.03 -13.10 23.42
C ARG A 246 -16.09 -13.06 22.21
N GLN A 247 -15.50 -11.91 21.89
CA GLN A 247 -14.53 -11.79 20.80
C GLN A 247 -13.28 -12.62 21.06
N VAL A 248 -12.73 -12.58 22.28
CA VAL A 248 -11.56 -13.39 22.67
C VAL A 248 -11.90 -14.87 22.58
N LYS A 249 -13.06 -15.31 23.09
CA LYS A 249 -13.52 -16.71 22.94
C LYS A 249 -13.66 -17.10 21.47
N GLN A 250 -14.18 -16.23 20.61
CA GLN A 250 -14.26 -16.47 19.17
C GLN A 250 -12.88 -16.58 18.52
N TYR A 251 -11.94 -15.69 18.85
CA TYR A 251 -10.57 -15.76 18.32
C TYR A 251 -9.83 -17.02 18.79
N VAL A 252 -9.97 -17.40 20.07
CA VAL A 252 -9.37 -18.63 20.60
C VAL A 252 -9.98 -19.86 19.94
N ASN A 253 -11.31 -19.89 19.74
CA ASN A 253 -11.97 -20.99 19.03
C ASN A 253 -11.55 -21.05 17.55
N ASN A 254 -11.34 -19.89 16.91
CA ASN A 254 -10.82 -19.81 15.55
C ASN A 254 -9.38 -20.29 15.47
N MET A 255 -8.52 -19.91 16.44
CA MET A 255 -7.14 -20.40 16.53
C MET A 255 -7.10 -21.91 16.79
N LYS A 256 -7.94 -22.43 17.68
CA LYS A 256 -8.05 -23.88 17.95
C LYS A 256 -8.50 -24.65 16.72
N SER A 257 -9.51 -24.13 16.01
CA SER A 257 -9.99 -24.72 14.75
C SER A 257 -8.94 -24.65 13.65
N ASN A 258 -8.19 -23.54 13.56
CA ASN A 258 -7.10 -23.39 12.61
C ASN A 258 -5.93 -24.33 12.92
N SER A 259 -5.59 -24.52 14.20
CA SER A 259 -4.58 -25.49 14.63
C SER A 259 -4.95 -26.92 14.22
N ILE A 260 -6.21 -27.32 14.37
CA ILE A 260 -6.69 -28.62 13.89
C ILE A 260 -6.56 -28.74 12.36
N ARG A 261 -6.87 -27.66 11.62
CA ARG A 261 -6.71 -27.64 10.14
C ARG A 261 -5.23 -27.74 9.74
N ALA A 262 -4.35 -26.98 10.39
CA ALA A 262 -2.91 -27.03 10.18
C ALA A 262 -2.35 -28.44 10.47
N GLY A 263 -2.81 -29.08 11.56
CA GLY A 263 -2.47 -30.47 11.87
C GLY A 263 -2.88 -31.46 10.77
N LYS A 264 -4.10 -31.31 10.22
CA LYS A 264 -4.56 -32.13 9.07
C LYS A 264 -3.71 -31.90 7.82
N ILE A 265 -3.34 -30.66 7.52
CA ILE A 265 -2.47 -30.33 6.38
C ILE A 265 -1.08 -30.95 6.57
N MET A 266 -0.52 -30.90 7.78
CA MET A 266 0.76 -31.53 8.09
C MET A 266 0.70 -33.05 7.91
N GLN A 267 -0.38 -33.71 8.34
CA GLN A 267 -0.58 -35.14 8.10
C GLN A 267 -0.72 -35.48 6.62
N LEU A 268 -1.43 -34.65 5.84
CA LEU A 268 -1.53 -34.83 4.39
C LEU A 268 -0.18 -34.62 3.69
N SER A 269 0.60 -33.63 4.12
CA SER A 269 1.97 -33.39 3.65
C SER A 269 2.88 -34.57 3.94
N GLN A 270 2.83 -35.11 5.16
CA GLN A 270 3.60 -36.30 5.53
C GLN A 270 3.18 -37.53 4.72
N LYS A 271 1.88 -37.75 4.51
CA LYS A 271 1.38 -38.83 3.63
C LYS A 271 1.88 -38.64 2.20
N ALA A 272 1.82 -37.42 1.67
CA ALA A 272 2.31 -37.10 0.34
C ALA A 272 3.81 -37.38 0.20
N GLN A 273 4.62 -36.96 1.18
CA GLN A 273 6.05 -37.25 1.23
C GLN A 273 6.33 -38.76 1.25
N VAL A 274 5.63 -39.52 2.09
CA VAL A 274 5.77 -40.99 2.15
C VAL A 274 5.37 -41.63 0.82
N THR A 275 4.30 -41.17 0.17
CA THR A 275 3.91 -41.68 -1.16
C THR A 275 4.94 -41.35 -2.23
N LEU A 276 5.52 -40.14 -2.23
CA LEU A 276 6.57 -39.76 -3.17
C LEU A 276 7.83 -40.59 -2.95
N LEU A 277 8.24 -40.80 -1.70
CA LEU A 277 9.37 -41.67 -1.37
C LEU A 277 9.10 -43.11 -1.83
N LYS A 278 7.88 -43.63 -1.65
CA LYS A 278 7.50 -44.97 -2.13
C LYS A 278 7.54 -45.09 -3.66
N ILE A 279 7.12 -44.03 -4.38
CA ILE A 279 7.20 -44.00 -5.84
C ILE A 279 8.66 -43.96 -6.27
N LEU A 280 9.49 -43.12 -5.66
CA LEU A 280 10.92 -43.01 -5.98
C LEU A 280 11.66 -44.33 -5.75
N THR A 281 11.44 -45.00 -4.61
CA THR A 281 12.07 -46.31 -4.34
C THR A 281 11.59 -47.40 -5.28
N SER A 282 10.30 -47.37 -5.69
CA SER A 282 9.80 -48.29 -6.71
C SER A 282 10.40 -48.05 -8.09
N TYR A 283 10.70 -46.79 -8.43
CA TYR A 283 11.32 -46.40 -9.69
C TYR A 283 12.80 -46.78 -9.73
N ASP A 284 13.52 -46.60 -8.62
CA ASP A 284 14.91 -47.04 -8.48
C ASP A 284 15.03 -48.57 -8.58
N HIS A 285 14.11 -49.33 -8.00
CA HIS A 285 14.08 -50.79 -8.17
C HIS A 285 13.78 -51.19 -9.62
N PHE A 286 12.87 -50.49 -10.31
CA PHE A 286 12.57 -50.76 -11.72
C PHE A 286 13.76 -50.44 -12.63
N LEU A 287 14.45 -49.33 -12.39
CA LEU A 287 15.67 -48.96 -13.11
C LEU A 287 16.81 -49.94 -12.82
N SER A 288 17.01 -50.34 -11.56
CA SER A 288 18.00 -51.35 -11.18
C SER A 288 17.72 -52.71 -11.83
N HIS A 289 16.46 -53.12 -11.93
CA HIS A 289 16.07 -54.37 -12.61
C HIS A 289 16.30 -54.29 -14.12
N LYS A 290 15.99 -53.15 -14.75
CA LYS A 290 16.23 -52.94 -16.18
C LYS A 290 17.73 -52.92 -16.51
N ILE A 291 18.53 -52.23 -15.70
CA ILE A 291 20.00 -52.22 -15.85
C ILE A 291 20.57 -53.63 -15.67
N SER A 292 20.08 -54.41 -14.68
CA SER A 292 20.52 -55.79 -14.45
C SER A 292 20.21 -56.72 -15.63
N ILE A 293 19.03 -56.58 -16.25
CA ILE A 293 18.65 -57.33 -17.47
C ILE A 293 19.55 -56.93 -18.64
N ASP A 294 19.76 -55.64 -18.86
CA ASP A 294 20.56 -55.15 -19.99
C ASP A 294 22.06 -55.47 -19.84
N THR A 295 22.54 -55.79 -18.62
CA THR A 295 23.92 -56.26 -18.37
C THR A 295 24.09 -57.79 -18.38
N CYS A 296 23.00 -58.57 -18.47
CA CYS A 296 23.02 -60.04 -18.49
C CYS A 296 22.86 -60.65 -19.90
N ILE A 297 23.03 -59.85 -20.96
CA ILE A 297 23.10 -60.29 -22.36
C ILE A 297 24.50 -59.98 -22.89
#